data_AF-A0A358A1H0-F1
#
_entry.id   AF-A0A358A1H0-F1
#
_cell.length_a   1.000
_cell.length_b   1.000
_cell.length_c   1.000
_cell.angle_alpha   90.00
_cell.angle_beta   90.00
_cell.angle_gamma   90.00
#
_symmetry.space_group_name_H-M   'P 1'
#
loop_
_entity.id
_entity.type
_entity.pdbx_description
1 polymer ?
#
loop_
_entity_poly.entity_id
_entity_poly.type
_entity_poly.pdbx_seq_one_letter_code
_entity_poly.pdbx_strand_id
1 'polypeptide(L)' 'PQSELDTIVEKFVSKLRAGPPIALATSKKLLNQSFTSTLEEALEAEGIGQAYQFTTADTVEAMTAFVEKREPRFTGR' A
#
# COMPACT_ATOMS: atom_id res chain seq x y z
N PRO A 1 5.17 -27.09 -3.24
CA PRO A 1 4.57 -28.22 -3.99
C PRO A 1 3.31 -27.74 -4.75
N GLN A 2 2.90 -28.40 -5.84
CA GLN A 2 1.72 -27.95 -6.61
C GLN A 2 0.43 -27.94 -5.77
N SER A 3 0.28 -28.88 -4.84
CA SER A 3 -0.85 -28.97 -3.90
C SER A 3 -0.98 -27.79 -2.92
N GLU A 4 0.08 -27.00 -2.74
CA GLU A 4 0.07 -25.85 -1.82
C GLU A 4 -0.18 -24.52 -2.54
N LEU A 5 -0.19 -24.53 -3.89
CA LEU A 5 -0.23 -23.31 -4.70
C LEU A 5 -1.46 -22.46 -4.38
N ASP A 6 -2.65 -23.06 -4.41
CA ASP A 6 -3.91 -22.35 -4.18
C ASP A 6 -3.96 -21.72 -2.79
N THR A 7 -3.50 -22.45 -1.77
CA THR A 7 -3.42 -21.98 -0.38
C THR A 7 -2.48 -20.77 -0.25
N ILE A 8 -1.33 -20.80 -0.93
CA ILE A 8 -0.36 -19.69 -0.90
C ILE A 8 -0.92 -18.47 -1.62
N VAL A 9 -1.54 -18.66 -2.80
CA VAL A 9 -2.16 -17.59 -3.57
C VAL A 9 -3.28 -16.93 -2.76
N GLU A 10 -4.17 -17.72 -2.15
CA GLU A 10 -5.26 -17.18 -1.33
C GLU A 10 -4.73 -16.39 -0.13
N LYS A 11 -3.72 -16.92 0.57
CA LYS A 11 -3.08 -16.20 1.68
C LYS A 11 -2.48 -14.87 1.24
N PHE A 12 -1.87 -14.83 0.06
CA PHE A 12 -1.28 -13.61 -0.48
C PHE A 12 -2.35 -12.58 -0.89
N VAL A 13 -3.38 -13.03 -1.62
CA VAL A 13 -4.49 -12.17 -2.06
C VAL A 13 -5.27 -11.62 -0.86
N SER A 14 -5.52 -12.46 0.16
CA SER A 14 -6.17 -12.04 1.41
C SER A 14 -5.41 -10.90 2.10
N LYS A 15 -4.07 -10.95 2.13
CA LYS A 15 -3.26 -9.84 2.68
C LYS A 15 -3.40 -8.56 1.88
N LEU A 16 -3.41 -8.65 0.54
CA LEU A 16 -3.58 -7.48 -0.32
C LEU A 16 -4.98 -6.86 -0.18
N ARG A 17 -6.02 -7.69 -0.11
CA ARG A 17 -7.42 -7.25 0.09
C ARG A 17 -7.64 -6.58 1.43
N ALA A 18 -6.90 -6.98 2.47
CA ALA A 18 -6.94 -6.39 3.79
C ALA A 18 -6.08 -5.12 3.90
N GLY A 19 -5.29 -4.76 2.88
CA GLY A 19 -4.42 -3.59 2.89
C GLY A 19 -5.08 -2.32 2.33
N PRO A 20 -4.42 -1.15 2.47
CA PRO A 20 -4.92 0.14 1.98
C PRO A 20 -4.82 0.24 0.45
N PRO A 21 -5.94 0.26 -0.30
CA PRO A 21 -5.91 0.17 -1.76
C PRO A 21 -5.14 1.31 -2.44
N ILE A 22 -5.32 2.54 -1.95
CA ILE A 22 -4.67 3.73 -2.54
C ILE A 22 -3.16 3.65 -2.32
N ALA A 23 -2.70 3.34 -1.10
CA ALA A 23 -1.27 3.24 -0.80
C ALA A 23 -0.59 2.12 -1.61
N LEU A 24 -1.21 0.94 -1.70
CA LEU A 24 -0.68 -0.18 -2.49
C LEU A 24 -0.57 0.19 -3.98
N ALA A 25 -1.57 0.88 -4.53
CA ALA A 25 -1.54 1.35 -5.92
C ALA A 25 -0.45 2.41 -6.14
N THR A 26 -0.32 3.38 -5.24
CA THR A 26 0.73 4.41 -5.30
C THR A 26 2.12 3.78 -5.24
N SER A 27 2.39 2.89 -4.28
CA SER A 27 3.69 2.20 -4.17
C SER A 27 4.00 1.40 -5.45
N LYS A 28 3.04 0.66 -5.99
CA LYS A 28 3.23 -0.05 -7.27
C LYS A 28 3.56 0.89 -8.42
N LYS A 29 2.90 2.05 -8.50
CA LYS A 29 3.18 3.06 -9.53
C LYS A 29 4.59 3.61 -9.40
N LEU A 30 5.02 3.99 -8.20
CA LEU A 30 6.36 4.53 -7.94
C LEU A 30 7.45 3.50 -8.27
N LEU A 31 7.27 2.24 -7.86
CA LEU A 31 8.20 1.15 -8.20
C LEU A 31 8.30 0.90 -9.71
N ASN A 32 7.19 0.98 -10.44
CA ASN A 32 7.24 0.84 -11.90
C ASN A 32 7.94 2.02 -12.58
N GLN A 33 7.74 3.23 -12.07
CA GLN A 33 8.34 4.45 -12.60
C GLN A 33 9.86 4.52 -12.31
N SER A 34 10.33 3.94 -11.21
CA SER A 34 11.74 4.00 -10.82
C SER A 34 12.70 3.32 -11.80
N PHE A 35 12.22 2.43 -12.67
CA PHE A 35 13.05 1.78 -13.69
C PHE A 35 13.52 2.74 -14.79
N THR A 36 12.84 3.87 -14.97
CA THR A 36 13.15 4.85 -16.01
C THR A 36 13.35 6.26 -15.44
N SER A 37 13.48 6.38 -14.12
CA SER A 37 13.68 7.66 -13.44
C SER A 37 15.07 7.71 -12.80
N THR A 38 15.64 8.90 -12.72
CA THR A 38 16.78 9.18 -11.85
C THR A 38 16.36 9.07 -10.38
N LEU A 39 17.34 9.01 -9.47
CA LEU A 39 17.08 9.02 -8.04
C LEU A 39 16.34 10.30 -7.60
N GLU A 40 16.71 11.45 -8.16
CA GLU A 40 16.11 12.74 -7.84
C GLU A 40 14.61 12.76 -8.21
N GLU A 41 14.28 12.36 -9.43
CA GLU A 41 12.89 12.25 -9.89
C GLU A 41 12.07 11.24 -9.08
N ALA A 42 12.69 10.11 -8.68
CA ALA A 42 12.03 9.11 -7.84
C ALA A 42 11.69 9.67 -6.45
N LEU A 43 12.60 10.42 -5.84
CA LEU A 43 12.39 11.07 -4.54
C LEU A 43 11.32 12.17 -4.61
N GLU A 44 11.31 12.96 -5.69
CA GLU A 44 10.26 13.97 -5.90
C GLU A 44 8.88 13.31 -6.06
N ALA A 45 8.79 12.26 -6.90
CA ALA A 45 7.56 11.50 -7.10
C ALA A 45 7.07 10.84 -5.80
N GLU A 46 8.00 10.32 -4.98
CA GLU A 46 7.67 9.78 -3.66
C GLU A 46 7.14 10.86 -2.72
N GLY A 47 7.77 12.04 -2.66
CA GLY A 47 7.32 13.15 -1.82
C GLY A 47 5.88 13.57 -2.14
N ILE A 48 5.54 13.70 -3.43
CA ILE A 48 4.17 13.98 -3.88
C ILE A 48 3.23 12.82 -3.49
N GLY A 49 3.66 11.59 -3.70
CA GLY A 49 2.89 10.39 -3.35
C GLY A 49 2.56 10.34 -1.86
N GLN A 50 3.54 10.58 -0.98
CA GLN A 50 3.34 10.61 0.46
C GLN A 50 2.41 11.75 0.89
N ALA A 51 2.60 12.95 0.35
CA ALA A 51 1.73 14.09 0.65
C ALA A 51 0.26 13.78 0.32
N TYR A 52 0.00 13.11 -0.81
CA TYR A 52 -1.34 12.65 -1.15
C TYR A 52 -1.86 11.56 -0.20
N GLN A 53 -1.05 10.56 0.18
CA GLN A 53 -1.45 9.52 1.12
C GLN A 53 -1.95 10.10 2.45
N PHE A 54 -1.28 11.11 3.00
CA PHE A 54 -1.71 11.78 4.24
C PHE A 54 -3.08 12.46 4.16
N THR A 55 -3.65 12.65 2.96
CA THR A 55 -5.01 13.17 2.78
C THR A 55 -6.10 12.09 2.79
N THR A 56 -5.72 10.82 2.74
CA THR A 56 -6.65 9.68 2.67
C THR A 56 -7.22 9.34 4.05
N ALA A 57 -8.48 8.87 4.07
CA ALA A 57 -9.09 8.31 5.26
C ALA A 57 -8.36 7.05 5.76
N ASP A 58 -7.79 6.26 4.83
CA ASP A 58 -7.02 5.06 5.17
C ASP A 58 -5.77 5.39 6.01
N THR A 59 -5.11 6.54 5.80
CA THR A 59 -4.00 6.97 6.66
C THR A 59 -4.47 7.33 8.07
N VAL A 60 -5.61 8.02 8.20
CA VAL A 60 -6.21 8.33 9.51
C VAL A 60 -6.59 7.05 10.25
N GLU A 61 -7.19 6.10 9.56
CA GLU A 61 -7.55 4.80 10.11
C GLU A 61 -6.32 3.99 10.54
N ALA A 62 -5.26 3.98 9.73
CA ALA A 62 -3.99 3.30 10.08
C ALA A 62 -3.42 3.85 11.40
N MET A 63 -3.35 5.17 11.52
CA MET A 63 -2.84 5.83 12.74
C MET A 63 -3.73 5.54 13.94
N THR A 64 -5.05 5.63 13.77
CA THR A 64 -6.02 5.39 14.84
C THR A 64 -5.96 3.95 15.33
N ALA A 65 -6.00 2.98 14.41
CA ALA A 65 -5.91 1.56 14.71
C ALA A 65 -4.60 1.20 15.42
N PHE A 66 -3.49 1.82 15.02
CA PHE A 66 -2.19 1.63 15.67
C PHE A 66 -2.20 2.12 17.13
N VAL A 67 -2.71 3.32 17.38
CA VAL A 67 -2.84 3.89 18.74
C VAL A 67 -3.78 3.04 19.60
N GLU A 68 -4.88 2.57 19.03
CA GLU A 68 -5.88 1.74 19.70
C GLU A 68 -5.49 0.26 19.81
N LYS A 69 -4.36 -0.16 19.22
CA LYS A 69 -3.88 -1.55 19.18
C LYS A 69 -4.90 -2.53 18.61
N ARG A 70 -5.60 -2.13 17.56
CA ARG A 70 -6.55 -2.97 16.82
C ARG A 70 -6.14 -3.12 15.37
N GLU A 71 -6.73 -4.09 14.68
CA GLU A 71 -6.56 -4.23 13.24
C GLU A 71 -7.23 -3.05 12.50
N PRO A 72 -6.56 -2.46 11.49
CA PRO A 72 -7.12 -1.40 10.68
C PRO A 72 -8.15 -1.94 9.67
N ARG A 73 -9.09 -1.09 9.27
CA ARG A 73 -10.11 -1.39 8.26
C ARG A 73 -10.07 -0.37 7.13
N PHE A 74 -9.33 -0.69 6.08
CA PHE A 74 -9.17 0.19 4.94
C PHE A 74 -10.38 0.16 3.99
N THR A 75 -10.71 1.31 3.42
CA THR A 75 -11.86 1.51 2.52
C THR A 75 -11.47 2.10 1.17
N GLY A 76 -10.20 2.48 0.97
CA GLY A 76 -9.71 3.05 -0.28
C GLY A 76 -10.22 4.47 -0.52
N ARG A 77 -10.26 5.29 0.53
CA ARG A 77 -10.68 6.69 0.50
C ARG A 77 -9.66 7.55 1.21
#